data_AF-A0A540KQK7-F1
#
_entry.id   AF-A0A540KQK7-F1
#
_cell.length_a   1.000
_cell.length_b   1.000
_cell.length_c   1.000
_cell.angle_alpha   90.00
_cell.angle_beta   90.00
_cell.angle_gamma   90.00
#
_symmetry.space_group_name_H-M   'P 1'
#
loop_
_entity.id
_entity.type
_entity.pdbx_description
1 polymer ?
#
loop_
_entity_poly.entity_id
_entity_poly.type
_entity_poly.pdbx_seq_one_letter_code
_entity_poly.pdbx_strand_id
1 'polypeptide(L)' 'MYTLTVVLRSSYTHSYKSFKGVYKFTQKDESTCIANLWIEYEKLNENVEAPDRYVGLMVKLVQDLDAHFLGA' A
#
# COMPACT_ATOMS: atom_id res chain seq x y z
N MET A 1 -3.10 8.26 -19.93
CA MET A 1 -3.19 8.34 -18.46
C MET A 1 -3.62 6.98 -17.94
N TYR A 2 -2.69 6.19 -17.41
CA TYR A 2 -2.99 4.87 -16.86
C TYR A 2 -3.02 4.93 -15.35
N THR A 3 -3.93 4.17 -14.74
CA THR A 3 -4.00 4.03 -13.28
C THR A 3 -3.92 2.55 -12.96
N LEU A 4 -2.85 2.15 -12.28
CA LEU A 4 -2.70 0.79 -11.77
C LEU A 4 -3.14 0.79 -10.31
N THR A 5 -4.17 -0.01 -10.01
CA THR A 5 -4.62 -0.22 -8.64
C THR A 5 -4.36 -1.67 -8.25
N VAL A 6 -3.47 -1.88 -7.28
CA VAL A 6 -3.20 -3.19 -6.70
C VAL A 6 -3.87 -3.24 -5.34
N VAL A 7 -4.70 -4.26 -5.14
CA VAL A 7 -5.41 -4.49 -3.88
C VAL A 7 -4.91 -5.81 -3.30
N LEU A 8 -4.25 -5.72 -2.16
CA LEU A 8 -3.80 -6.89 -1.41
C LEU A 8 -4.80 -7.17 -0.30
N ARG A 9 -5.47 -8.33 -0.39
CA ARG A 9 -6.36 -8.82 0.66
C ARG A 9 -5.65 -9.89 1.45
N SER A 10 -5.56 -9.73 2.77
CA SER A 10 -5.12 -10.80 3.64
C SER A 10 -6.34 -11.57 4.15
N SER A 11 -6.33 -12.89 3.97
CA SER A 11 -7.32 -13.79 4.58
C SER A 11 -6.87 -14.29 5.96
N TYR A 12 -5.66 -13.95 6.38
CA TYR A 12 -5.04 -14.46 7.59
C TYR A 12 -4.62 -13.31 8.50
N THR A 13 -5.60 -12.73 9.18
CA THR A 13 -5.37 -11.70 10.19
C THR A 13 -6.06 -12.10 11.47
N HIS A 14 -5.33 -12.70 12.41
CA HIS A 14 -5.85 -13.03 13.74
C HIS A 14 -6.29 -11.77 14.52
N SER A 15 -5.68 -10.62 14.22
CA SER A 15 -5.93 -9.35 14.93
C SER A 15 -6.90 -8.42 14.20
N TYR A 16 -7.16 -8.62 12.91
CA TYR A 16 -8.01 -7.74 12.10
C TYR A 16 -9.09 -8.56 11.41
N LYS A 17 -10.34 -8.08 11.47
CA LYS A 17 -11.46 -8.73 10.79
C LYS A 17 -11.40 -8.57 9.27
N SER A 18 -10.84 -7.45 8.83
CA SER A 18 -10.52 -7.18 7.43
C SER A 18 -9.22 -6.42 7.35
N PHE A 19 -8.35 -6.80 6.42
CA PHE A 19 -7.13 -6.08 6.12
C PHE A 19 -6.91 -6.04 4.62
N LYS A 20 -6.87 -4.82 4.08
CA LYS A 20 -6.78 -4.55 2.66
C LYS A 20 -5.79 -3.40 2.43
N GLY A 21 -4.63 -3.73 1.87
CA GLY A 21 -3.66 -2.74 1.42
C GLY A 21 -3.98 -2.32 -0.01
N VAL A 22 -4.14 -1.03 -0.25
CA VAL A 22 -4.41 -0.48 -1.58
C VAL A 22 -3.21 0.36 -2.04
N TYR A 23 -2.72 0.03 -3.23
CA TYR A 23 -1.68 0.76 -3.92
C TYR A 23 -2.25 1.30 -5.22
N LYS A 24 -2.31 2.61 -5.36
CA LYS A 24 -2.84 3.27 -6.54
C LYS A 24 -1.76 4.14 -7.17
N PHE A 25 -1.22 3.68 -8.29
CA PHE A 25 -0.26 4.41 -9.09
C PHE A 25 -1.01 5.13 -10.20
N THR A 26 -0.89 6.46 -10.23
CA THR A 26 -1.51 7.30 -11.25
C THR A 26 -0.40 7.96 -12.06
N GLN A 27 -0.26 7.55 -13.32
CA GLN A 27 0.68 8.19 -14.24
C GLN A 27 0.04 9.46 -14.79
N LYS A 28 0.59 10.63 -14.42
CA LYS A 28 0.13 11.92 -14.94
C LYS A 28 0.76 12.23 -16.29
N ASP A 29 2.07 12.04 -16.39
CA ASP A 29 2.89 12.35 -17.57
C ASP A 29 3.90 11.21 -17.81
N GLU A 30 4.61 11.22 -18.94
CA GLU A 30 5.60 10.18 -19.28
C GLU A 30 6.69 10.02 -18.20
N SER A 31 7.02 11.08 -17.48
CA SER A 31 8.04 11.10 -16.43
C SER A 31 7.50 11.14 -15.00
N THR A 32 6.20 11.37 -14.79
CA THR A 32 5.64 11.62 -13.46
C THR A 32 4.54 10.61 -13.11
N CYS A 33 4.84 9.77 -12.12
CA CYS A 33 3.92 8.84 -11.51
C CYS A 33 3.65 9.23 -10.06
N ILE A 34 2.37 9.25 -9.66
CA ILE A 34 1.96 9.50 -8.27
C ILE A 34 1.48 8.19 -7.66
N ALA A 35 2.20 7.70 -6.65
CA ALA A 35 1.79 6.57 -5.83
C ALA A 35 0.94 7.05 -4.64
N ASN A 36 -0.30 6.60 -4.56
CA ASN A 36 -1.20 6.78 -3.42
C ASN A 36 -1.35 5.44 -2.71
N LEU A 37 -1.03 5.41 -1.42
CA LEU A 37 -0.94 4.19 -0.62
C LEU A 37 -1.83 4.35 0.61
N TRP A 38 -2.73 3.41 0.85
CA TRP A 38 -3.51 3.40 2.09
C TRP A 38 -3.89 1.97 2.48
N ILE A 39 -4.19 1.79 3.76
CA ILE A 39 -4.63 0.51 4.31
C ILE A 39 -6.06 0.69 4.81
N GLU A 40 -6.97 -0.06 4.21
CA GLU A 40 -8.32 -0.26 4.73
C GLU A 40 -8.27 -1.45 5.69
N TYR A 41 -8.51 -1.20 6.97
CA TYR A 41 -8.52 -2.24 7.99
C TYR A 41 -9.73 -2.12 8.90
N GLU A 42 -10.20 -3.27 9.38
CA GLU A 42 -11.23 -3.37 10.40
C GLU A 42 -10.62 -4.09 11.60
N LYS A 43 -10.49 -3.38 12.72
CA LYS A 43 -9.99 -3.96 13.96
C LYS A 43 -10.96 -5.02 14.47
N LEU A 44 -10.44 -6.13 14.98
CA LEU A 44 -11.28 -7.13 15.63
C LEU A 44 -11.79 -6.62 17.00
N ASN A 45 -10.98 -5.83 17.72
CA ASN A 45 -11.28 -5.20 19.00
C ASN A 45 -10.56 -3.84 19.11
N GLU A 46 -11.02 -2.93 19.97
CA GLU A 46 -10.39 -1.61 20.19
C GLU A 46 -8.93 -1.68 20.66
N ASN A 47 -8.54 -2.77 21.34
CA ASN A 47 -7.17 -3.01 21.80
C ASN A 47 -6.17 -3.33 20.68
N VAL A 48 -6.63 -3.50 19.44
CA VAL A 48 -5.74 -3.77 18.31
C VAL A 48 -5.12 -2.43 17.87
N GLU A 49 -3.80 -2.34 17.87
CA GLU A 49 -3.09 -1.16 17.40
C GLU A 49 -3.37 -0.89 15.91
N ALA A 50 -3.23 0.35 15.48
CA ALA A 50 -3.38 0.67 14.06
C ALA A 50 -2.21 0.08 13.25
N PRO A 51 -2.43 -0.33 12.00
CA PRO A 51 -1.39 -0.87 11.13
C PRO A 51 -0.47 0.20 10.53
N ASP A 52 -0.18 1.29 11.26
CA ASP A 52 0.74 2.36 10.85
C ASP A 52 2.13 1.82 10.47
N ARG A 53 2.58 0.80 11.20
CA ARG A 53 3.83 0.09 10.89
C ARG A 53 3.83 -0.49 9.48
N TYR A 54 2.68 -0.95 8.99
CA TYR A 54 2.57 -1.48 7.63
C TYR A 54 2.56 -0.36 6.61
N VAL A 55 1.95 0.80 6.87
CA VAL A 55 1.98 1.95 5.95
C VAL A 55 3.41 2.37 5.63
N GLY A 56 4.27 2.46 6.65
CA GLY A 56 5.70 2.77 6.45
C GLY A 56 6.42 1.71 5.61
N LEU A 57 6.06 0.43 5.75
CA LEU A 57 6.58 -0.64 4.92
C LEU A 57 6.12 -0.51 3.46
N MET A 58 4.85 -0.17 3.22
CA MET A 58 4.32 0.04 1.86
C MET A 58 5.08 1.16 1.14
N VAL A 59 5.35 2.27 1.84
CA VAL A 59 6.11 3.39 1.28
C VAL A 59 7.54 2.96 0.93
N LYS A 60 8.23 2.28 1.86
CA LYS A 60 9.59 1.77 1.61
C LYS A 60 9.64 0.81 0.43
N LEU A 61 8.68 -0.11 0.32
CA LEU A 61 8.60 -1.04 -0.80
C LEU A 61 8.48 -0.31 -2.14
N VAL A 62 7.66 0.74 -2.20
CA VAL A 62 7.53 1.55 -3.42
C VAL A 62 8.81 2.33 -3.71
N GLN A 63 9.47 2.89 -2.70
CA GLN A 63 10.75 3.58 -2.87
C GLN A 63 11.87 2.65 -3.34
N ASP A 64 11.97 1.44 -2.77
CA ASP A 64 12.94 0.44 -3.20
C ASP A 64 12.65 -0.03 -4.63
N LEU A 65 11.37 -0.18 -4.99
CA LEU A 65 10.94 -0.55 -6.33
C LEU A 65 11.26 0.55 -7.35
N ASP A 66 11.02 1.81 -6.98
CA ASP A 66 11.37 2.99 -7.78
C ASP A 66 12.88 3.08 -7.99
N ALA A 67 13.66 2.93 -6.92
CA ALA A 67 15.12 2.87 -6.99
C ALA A 67 15.63 1.68 -7.81
N HIS A 68 14.93 0.53 -7.81
CA HIS A 68 15.32 -0.65 -8.58
C HIS A 68 14.96 -0.53 -10.07
N PHE A 69 13.83 0.07 -10.42
CA PHE A 69 13.41 0.24 -11.82
C PHE A 69 13.95 1.50 -12.49
N LEU A 70 14.16 2.58 -11.74
CA LEU A 70 14.82 3.80 -12.23
C LEU A 70 16.34 3.76 -12.02
N GLY A 71 16.85 2.73 -11.32
CA GLY A 71 18.27 2.48 -11.11
C GLY A 71 18.82 1.40 -12.04
N ALA A 72 18.99 1.77 -13.32
CA ALA A 72 20.05 1.28 -14.21
C ALA A 72 20.45 2.41 -15.17
#